data_AF-A0A2J8XML7-F1
#
_entry.id   AF-A0A2J8XML7-F1
#
_cell.length_a   1.000
_cell.length_b   1.000
_cell.length_c   1.000
_cell.angle_alpha   90.00
_cell.angle_beta   90.00
_cell.angle_gamma   90.00
#
_symmetry.space_group_name_H-M   'P 1'
#
loop_
_entity.id
_entity.type
_entity.pdbx_description
1 polymer ?
#
loop_
_entity_poly.entity_id
_entity_poly.type
_entity_poly.pdbx_seq_one_letter_code
_entity_poly.pdbx_strand_id
1 'polypeptide(L)'
;MQLSFTQLTIDYYPYHKAGDSCNHWMYFSDATKTKNGWANELLHEFECNVEMLKQAVKDHNVGSPPKSPTHASPQHTQTEKDYPLKGTCRTPSVLSQQSKAKLMSSSVVVRLADFNIYQVSTAEQCRSSPKSMICCNKKSLYLPQEMSAVYIEFTEYYYPDGKDFP
;
A
#
# COMPACT_ATOMS: atom_id res chain seq x y z
N MET A 1 24.16 -13.36 -28.92
CA MET A 1 23.97 -13.64 -27.48
C MET A 1 22.91 -14.72 -27.33
N GLN A 2 22.99 -15.60 -26.33
CA GLN A 2 21.96 -16.61 -26.07
C GLN A 2 21.47 -16.50 -24.62
N LEU A 3 20.15 -16.57 -24.42
CA LEU A 3 19.52 -16.58 -23.10
C LEU A 3 18.83 -17.94 -22.89
N SER A 4 18.97 -18.49 -21.69
CA SER A 4 18.30 -19.71 -21.27
C SER A 4 17.54 -19.44 -19.97
N PHE A 5 16.27 -19.84 -19.92
CA PHE A 5 15.38 -19.62 -18.79
C PHE A 5 14.92 -20.97 -18.24
N THR A 6 14.90 -21.10 -16.92
CA THR A 6 14.40 -22.30 -16.24
C THR A 6 13.17 -21.91 -15.43
N GLN A 7 12.04 -22.51 -15.79
CA GLN A 7 10.75 -22.39 -15.08
C GLN A 7 10.29 -20.93 -14.88
N LEU A 8 9.59 -20.41 -15.90
CA LEU A 8 8.82 -19.18 -15.81
C LEU A 8 7.41 -19.51 -15.30
N THR A 9 6.97 -18.85 -14.23
CA THR A 9 5.59 -18.92 -13.73
C THR A 9 4.97 -17.53 -13.71
N ILE A 10 3.71 -17.44 -14.12
CA ILE A 10 2.91 -16.22 -14.05
C ILE A 10 1.61 -16.60 -13.35
N ASP A 11 1.38 -15.99 -12.20
CA ASP A 11 0.23 -16.27 -11.36
C ASP A 11 -0.62 -15.02 -11.22
N TYR A 12 -1.92 -15.17 -11.36
CA TYR A 12 -2.88 -14.09 -11.17
C TYR A 12 -3.78 -14.42 -9.98
N TYR A 13 -3.79 -13.52 -9.00
CA TYR A 13 -4.55 -13.62 -7.76
C TYR A 13 -5.59 -12.49 -7.71
N PRO A 14 -6.81 -12.71 -8.26
CA PRO A 14 -7.85 -11.68 -8.27
C PRO A 14 -8.63 -11.63 -6.95
N TYR A 15 -9.38 -10.54 -6.76
CA TYR A 15 -10.39 -10.39 -5.69
C TYR A 15 -9.86 -10.57 -4.25
N HIS A 16 -8.68 -10.04 -3.96
CA HIS A 16 -8.17 -9.95 -2.59
C HIS A 16 -8.76 -8.75 -1.87
N LYS A 17 -8.98 -8.83 -0.54
CA LYS A 17 -9.18 -7.59 0.22
C LYS A 17 -7.82 -6.95 0.43
N ALA A 18 -7.75 -5.63 0.25
CA ALA A 18 -6.53 -4.89 0.55
C ALA A 18 -6.18 -5.05 2.05
N GLY A 19 -4.93 -5.41 2.33
CA GLY A 19 -4.44 -5.65 3.68
C GLY A 19 -4.65 -7.07 4.23
N ASP A 20 -5.38 -7.95 3.53
CA ASP A 20 -5.48 -9.37 3.92
C ASP A 20 -4.15 -10.11 3.64
N SER A 21 -3.94 -11.22 4.33
CA SER A 21 -2.75 -12.06 4.16
C SER A 21 -2.76 -12.83 2.83
N CYS A 22 -1.61 -12.85 2.16
CA CYS A 22 -1.36 -13.65 0.95
C CYS A 22 -0.91 -15.09 1.24
N ASN A 23 -1.01 -15.58 2.48
CA ASN A 23 -0.51 -16.92 2.88
C ASN A 23 -1.12 -18.09 2.08
N HIS A 24 -2.29 -17.88 1.48
CA HIS A 24 -3.02 -18.88 0.71
C HIS A 24 -2.58 -18.94 -0.77
N TRP A 25 -1.67 -18.07 -1.22
CA TRP A 25 -1.10 -18.14 -2.57
C TRP A 25 -0.25 -19.42 -2.72
N MET A 26 -0.39 -20.07 -3.87
CA MET A 26 0.22 -21.39 -4.16
C MET A 26 1.74 -21.44 -3.88
N TYR A 27 2.44 -20.35 -4.18
CA TYR A 27 3.90 -20.24 -4.04
C TYR A 27 4.30 -19.20 -2.98
N PHE A 28 3.44 -19.01 -1.99
CA PHE A 28 3.76 -18.16 -0.87
C PHE A 28 4.93 -18.75 -0.07
N SER A 29 5.96 -17.94 0.19
CA SER A 29 7.09 -18.33 1.02
C SER A 29 7.63 -17.15 1.82
N ASP A 30 8.37 -17.42 2.90
CA ASP A 30 8.97 -16.35 3.69
C ASP A 30 9.98 -15.50 2.90
N ALA A 31 10.62 -16.06 1.86
CA ALA A 31 11.47 -15.30 0.94
C ALA A 31 10.69 -14.20 0.20
N THR A 32 9.41 -14.44 -0.11
CA THR A 32 8.52 -13.42 -0.72
C THR A 32 8.00 -12.40 0.30
N LYS A 33 8.06 -12.70 1.61
CA LYS A 33 7.67 -11.77 2.69
C LYS A 33 8.71 -10.72 3.02
N THR A 34 10.00 -10.93 2.72
CA THR A 34 11.05 -9.98 3.11
C THR A 34 10.75 -8.55 2.63
N LYS A 35 10.00 -8.41 1.52
CA LYS A 35 9.56 -7.10 1.05
C LYS A 35 8.59 -6.36 1.96
N ASN A 36 7.77 -7.12 2.70
CA ASN A 36 6.74 -6.55 3.55
C ASN A 36 7.36 -5.83 4.77
N GLY A 37 8.57 -6.21 5.19
CA GLY A 37 9.28 -5.56 6.29
C GLY A 37 9.53 -4.07 5.98
N TRP A 38 10.26 -3.79 4.90
CA TRP A 38 10.57 -2.40 4.51
C TRP A 38 9.32 -1.62 4.10
N ALA A 39 8.34 -2.26 3.45
CA ALA A 39 7.09 -1.60 3.09
C ALA A 39 6.29 -1.14 4.32
N ASN A 40 6.25 -1.97 5.38
CA ASN A 40 5.60 -1.62 6.64
C ASN A 40 6.34 -0.49 7.36
N GLU A 41 7.67 -0.50 7.35
CA GLU A 41 8.48 0.57 7.93
C GLU A 41 8.22 1.92 7.25
N LEU A 42 8.20 1.94 5.91
CA LEU A 42 7.87 3.16 5.14
C LEU A 42 6.45 3.64 5.38
N LEU A 43 5.48 2.72 5.46
CA LEU A 43 4.09 3.07 5.75
C LEU A 43 3.96 3.68 7.15
N HIS A 44 4.60 3.07 8.14
CA HIS A 44 4.61 3.57 9.52
C HIS A 44 5.26 4.96 9.61
N GLU A 45 6.37 5.20 8.89
CA GLU A 45 6.99 6.52 8.81
C GLU A 45 6.04 7.56 8.20
N PHE A 46 5.36 7.20 7.10
CA PHE A 46 4.37 8.06 6.47
C PHE A 46 3.22 8.41 7.42
N GLU A 47 2.66 7.43 8.12
CA GLU A 47 1.63 7.65 9.14
C GLU A 47 2.13 8.64 10.19
N CYS A 48 3.27 8.36 10.82
CA CYS A 48 3.87 9.25 11.82
C CYS A 48 4.04 10.70 11.31
N ASN A 49 4.48 10.87 10.06
CA ASN A 49 4.63 12.19 9.43
C ASN A 49 3.28 12.89 9.24
N VAL A 50 2.24 12.16 8.85
CA VAL A 50 0.87 12.66 8.73
C VAL A 50 0.31 13.06 10.09
N GLU A 51 0.56 12.28 11.15
CA GLU A 51 0.16 12.62 12.51
C GLU A 51 0.84 13.90 13.01
N MET A 52 2.15 14.04 12.80
CA MET A 52 2.87 15.27 13.14
C MET A 52 2.32 16.47 12.38
N LEU A 53 2.04 16.31 11.08
CA LEU A 53 1.44 17.38 10.27
C LEU A 53 0.05 17.78 10.77
N LYS A 54 -0.81 16.81 11.11
CA LYS A 54 -2.13 17.07 11.70
C LYS A 54 -2.00 17.83 13.01
N GLN A 55 -1.01 17.52 13.84
CA GLN A 55 -0.77 18.21 15.10
C GLN A 55 -0.28 19.64 14.87
N ALA A 56 0.67 19.86 13.96
CA ALA A 56 1.18 21.19 13.62
C ALA A 56 0.06 22.12 13.10
N VAL A 57 -0.86 21.59 12.27
CA VAL A 57 -2.03 22.34 11.78
C VAL A 57 -3.01 22.70 12.91
N LYS A 58 -3.17 21.83 13.90
CA LYS A 58 -3.99 22.13 15.09
C LYS A 58 -3.35 23.21 15.95
N ASP A 59 -2.06 23.10 16.24
CA ASP A 59 -1.34 24.06 17.06
C ASP A 59 -1.33 25.47 16.42
N HIS A 60 -1.25 25.53 15.09
CA HIS A 60 -1.36 26.79 14.35
C HIS A 60 -2.77 27.43 14.41
N ASN A 61 -3.83 26.63 14.54
CA ASN A 61 -5.20 27.14 14.72
C ASN A 61 -5.48 27.66 16.14
N VAL A 62 -4.71 27.24 17.15
CA VAL A 62 -4.86 27.67 18.54
C VAL A 62 -4.12 29.00 18.82
N GLY A 63 -3.19 29.41 17.94
CA GLY A 63 -2.37 30.62 18.08
C GLY A 63 -2.97 31.93 17.56
N SER A 64 -4.30 32.04 17.39
CA SER A 64 -4.92 33.34 17.09
C SER A 64 -4.80 34.26 18.33
N PRO A 65 -4.29 35.50 18.22
CA PRO A 65 -4.18 36.40 19.36
C PRO A 65 -5.55 36.64 20.01
N PRO A 66 -5.63 36.83 21.34
CA PRO A 66 -6.89 37.19 21.98
C PRO A 66 -7.43 38.46 21.32
N LYS A 67 -8.69 38.41 20.86
CA LYS A 67 -9.39 39.62 20.39
C LYS A 67 -9.26 40.68 21.47
N SER A 68 -8.66 41.81 21.11
CA SER A 68 -8.48 42.97 21.98
C SER A 68 -9.83 43.41 22.59
N PRO A 69 -9.82 43.93 23.83
CA PRO A 69 -11.05 44.22 24.55
C PRO A 69 -11.80 45.35 23.84
N THR A 70 -12.96 45.01 23.28
CA THR A 70 -13.86 46.03 22.72
C THR A 70 -14.44 46.82 23.89
N HIS A 71 -14.15 48.11 23.85
CA HIS A 71 -14.57 49.15 24.78
C HIS A 71 -16.06 49.05 25.14
N ALA A 72 -16.37 49.07 26.44
CA ALA A 72 -17.73 49.12 26.96
C ALA A 72 -18.34 50.53 26.85
N SER A 73 -19.65 50.60 26.57
CA SER A 73 -20.59 51.61 27.12
C SER A 73 -22.06 51.24 26.82
N PRO A 74 -23.04 51.71 27.61
CA PRO A 74 -23.98 50.81 28.31
C PRO A 74 -25.48 51.07 28.03
N GLN A 75 -26.30 50.22 28.67
CA GLN A 75 -27.75 50.33 28.95
C GLN A 75 -28.72 49.74 27.91
N HIS A 76 -29.41 48.65 28.26
CA HIS A 76 -30.72 48.75 28.92
C HIS A 76 -31.21 47.38 29.40
N THR A 77 -31.70 47.37 30.63
CA THR A 77 -32.21 46.25 31.42
C THR A 77 -33.59 45.78 30.93
N GLN A 78 -33.91 44.51 31.24
CA GLN A 78 -35.24 43.91 31.55
C GLN A 78 -35.55 42.70 30.66
N THR A 79 -36.19 41.59 31.06
CA THR A 79 -36.44 40.84 32.31
C THR A 79 -37.01 39.49 31.81
N GLU A 80 -36.60 38.37 32.42
CA GLU A 80 -37.23 37.04 32.51
C GLU A 80 -38.44 36.65 31.62
N LYS A 81 -38.39 35.44 31.02
CA LYS A 81 -39.20 34.29 31.49
C LYS A 81 -38.94 33.00 30.68
N ASP A 82 -38.63 31.94 31.42
CA ASP A 82 -38.65 30.53 31.02
C ASP A 82 -40.04 30.06 30.54
N TYR A 83 -40.08 29.17 29.54
CA TYR A 83 -40.93 27.97 29.53
C TYR A 83 -40.33 26.88 28.60
N PRO A 84 -40.30 25.60 29.01
CA PRO A 84 -39.82 24.48 28.19
C PRO A 84 -40.99 23.78 27.51
N LEU A 85 -40.87 23.35 26.25
CA LEU A 85 -41.76 22.32 25.70
C LEU A 85 -41.11 21.42 24.64
N LYS A 86 -40.92 20.16 25.06
CA LYS A 86 -40.89 18.90 24.30
C LYS A 86 -41.24 18.99 22.81
N GLY A 87 -40.33 18.50 21.98
CA GLY A 87 -40.57 18.10 20.60
C GLY A 87 -39.59 17.02 20.16
N THR A 88 -39.73 15.81 20.73
CA THR A 88 -39.01 14.62 20.26
C THR A 88 -39.51 14.26 18.87
N CYS A 89 -38.79 14.68 17.83
CA CYS A 89 -38.91 14.09 16.50
C CYS A 89 -37.88 12.97 16.40
N ARG A 90 -38.27 11.75 16.78
CA ARG A 90 -37.53 10.53 16.45
C ARG A 90 -37.73 10.28 14.96
N THR A 91 -36.89 10.88 14.13
CA THR A 91 -36.59 10.28 12.84
C THR A 91 -35.81 8.99 13.10
N PRO A 92 -36.17 7.86 12.50
CA PRO A 92 -35.26 6.73 12.49
C PRO A 92 -34.07 7.18 11.66
N SER A 93 -32.98 7.53 12.34
CA SER A 93 -31.64 7.42 11.81
C SER A 93 -31.50 5.96 11.39
N VAL A 94 -31.91 5.66 10.16
CA VAL A 94 -31.31 4.59 9.39
C VAL A 94 -29.88 5.04 9.33
N LEU A 95 -29.08 4.56 10.29
CA LEU A 95 -27.65 4.52 10.18
C LEU A 95 -27.45 3.87 8.82
N SER A 96 -27.19 4.68 7.81
CA SER A 96 -26.61 4.22 6.57
C SER A 96 -25.45 3.39 7.07
N GLN A 97 -25.52 2.07 6.93
CA GLN A 97 -24.32 1.27 6.85
C GLN A 97 -23.54 1.96 5.75
N GLN A 98 -22.64 2.87 6.12
CA GLN A 98 -21.56 3.28 5.26
C GLN A 98 -20.91 1.94 4.97
N SER A 99 -21.26 1.37 3.82
CA SER A 99 -20.53 0.25 3.27
C SER A 99 -19.12 0.80 3.15
N LYS A 100 -18.29 0.54 4.16
CA LYS A 100 -16.90 0.96 4.20
C LYS A 100 -16.35 0.42 2.90
N ALA A 101 -16.09 1.31 1.93
CA ALA A 101 -15.79 0.91 0.58
C ALA A 101 -14.66 -0.10 0.67
N LYS A 102 -14.96 -1.34 0.30
CA LYS A 102 -14.09 -2.46 0.60
C LYS A 102 -13.03 -2.44 -0.46
N LEU A 103 -11.89 -1.81 -0.17
CA LEU A 103 -10.76 -1.78 -1.08
C LEU A 103 -10.33 -3.22 -1.36
N MET A 104 -10.33 -3.58 -2.64
CA MET A 104 -9.90 -4.87 -3.12
C MET A 104 -8.55 -4.72 -3.83
N SER A 105 -7.86 -5.83 -4.03
CA SER A 105 -6.64 -5.91 -4.79
C SER A 105 -6.66 -7.07 -5.78
N SER A 106 -5.89 -6.94 -6.84
CA SER A 106 -5.58 -8.02 -7.77
C SER A 106 -4.10 -7.99 -8.09
N SER A 107 -3.46 -9.13 -7.96
CA SER A 107 -2.00 -9.24 -8.08
C SER A 107 -1.61 -10.15 -9.24
N VAL A 108 -0.62 -9.72 -10.01
CA VAL A 108 0.09 -10.54 -10.99
C VAL A 108 1.50 -10.77 -10.46
N VAL A 109 1.87 -12.04 -10.28
CA VAL A 109 3.19 -12.44 -9.80
C VAL A 109 3.93 -13.20 -10.89
N VAL A 110 5.05 -12.66 -11.35
CA VAL A 110 5.95 -13.29 -12.32
C VAL A 110 7.19 -13.79 -11.59
N ARG A 111 7.50 -15.06 -11.76
CA ARG A 111 8.70 -15.69 -11.17
C ARG A 111 9.50 -16.44 -12.22
N LEU A 112 10.80 -16.36 -12.09
CA LEU A 112 11.74 -17.13 -12.88
C LEU A 112 12.67 -17.88 -11.93
N ALA A 113 12.69 -19.21 -12.01
CA ALA A 113 13.48 -19.98 -11.07
C ALA A 113 14.97 -19.77 -11.31
N ASP A 114 15.43 -19.75 -12.57
CA ASP A 114 16.85 -19.56 -12.92
C ASP A 114 16.97 -18.99 -14.35
N PHE A 115 18.09 -18.33 -14.63
CA PHE A 115 18.45 -17.89 -15.98
C PHE A 115 19.97 -17.92 -16.20
N ASN A 116 20.36 -18.12 -17.45
CA ASN A 116 21.75 -18.09 -17.89
C ASN A 116 21.88 -17.25 -19.17
N ILE A 117 22.87 -16.37 -19.20
CA ILE A 117 23.23 -15.55 -20.38
C ILE A 117 24.59 -16.04 -20.87
N TYR A 118 24.61 -16.56 -22.09
CA TYR A 118 25.82 -17.04 -22.75
C TYR A 118 26.30 -16.05 -23.81
N GLN A 119 27.60 -15.76 -23.76
CA GLN A 119 28.27 -15.19 -24.91
C GLN A 119 28.39 -16.29 -25.97
N VAL A 120 27.88 -15.99 -27.16
CA VAL A 120 28.06 -16.82 -28.34
C VAL A 120 29.03 -16.11 -29.27
N SER A 121 29.93 -16.89 -29.86
CA SER A 121 30.91 -16.44 -30.83
C SER A 121 30.26 -15.78 -32.05
N THR A 122 30.86 -14.69 -32.54
CA THR A 122 30.61 -14.14 -33.88
C THR A 122 31.46 -14.88 -34.92
N ALA A 123 31.26 -14.59 -36.22
CA ALA A 123 31.87 -15.33 -37.33
C ALA A 123 33.41 -15.49 -37.27
N GLU A 124 34.13 -14.62 -36.56
CA GLU A 124 35.59 -14.71 -36.37
C GLU A 124 36.03 -15.59 -35.19
N GLN A 125 35.14 -15.90 -34.24
CA GLN A 125 35.47 -16.64 -33.02
C GLN A 125 35.04 -18.12 -33.14
N CYS A 126 35.46 -18.75 -34.23
CA CYS A 126 35.09 -20.13 -34.54
C CYS A 126 35.66 -21.09 -33.46
N ARG A 127 34.78 -21.79 -32.72
CA ARG A 127 35.05 -22.99 -31.89
C ARG A 127 35.29 -22.87 -30.37
N SER A 128 34.76 -21.87 -29.67
CA SER A 128 34.68 -21.93 -28.19
C SER A 128 33.30 -22.40 -27.72
N SER A 129 33.24 -23.30 -26.74
CA SER A 129 32.00 -23.63 -26.03
C SER A 129 31.35 -22.36 -25.47
N PRO A 130 30.01 -22.24 -25.46
CA PRO A 130 29.33 -21.05 -24.96
C PRO A 130 29.79 -20.70 -23.54
N LYS A 131 30.36 -19.50 -23.36
CA LYS A 131 30.82 -19.03 -22.05
C LYS A 131 29.67 -18.32 -21.35
N SER A 132 29.28 -18.81 -20.17
CA SER A 132 28.30 -18.10 -19.34
C SER A 132 28.92 -16.78 -18.84
N MET A 133 28.20 -15.68 -19.04
CA MET A 133 28.58 -14.35 -18.53
C MET A 133 27.83 -14.01 -17.26
N ILE A 134 26.54 -14.36 -17.20
CA ILE A 134 25.65 -14.05 -16.08
C ILE A 134 24.79 -15.30 -15.83
N CYS A 135 24.81 -15.80 -14.60
CA CYS A 135 23.93 -16.88 -14.15
C CYS A 135 23.47 -16.65 -12.72
N CYS A 136 22.28 -17.14 -12.37
CA CYS A 136 21.84 -17.16 -10.99
C CYS A 136 22.49 -18.35 -10.26
N ASN A 137 23.65 -18.14 -9.63
CA ASN A 137 24.35 -19.20 -8.92
C ASN A 137 23.85 -19.36 -7.48
N LYS A 138 22.63 -19.90 -7.32
CA LYS A 138 22.02 -20.11 -5.99
C LYS A 138 22.87 -20.96 -5.07
N LYS A 139 23.54 -21.98 -5.61
CA LYS A 139 24.38 -22.92 -4.84
C LYS A 139 25.60 -22.24 -4.23
N SER A 140 26.34 -21.44 -5.02
CA SER A 140 27.54 -20.75 -4.49
C SER A 140 27.19 -19.64 -3.51
N LEU A 141 26.01 -19.04 -3.66
CA LEU A 141 25.52 -17.96 -2.81
C LEU A 141 24.73 -18.47 -1.60
N TYR A 142 24.59 -19.79 -1.43
CA TYR A 142 23.81 -20.42 -0.36
C TYR A 142 22.38 -19.85 -0.25
N LEU A 143 21.78 -19.50 -1.39
CA LEU A 143 20.43 -18.96 -1.44
C LEU A 143 19.39 -20.08 -1.25
N PRO A 144 18.25 -19.81 -0.59
CA PRO A 144 17.17 -20.78 -0.44
C PRO A 144 16.72 -21.36 -1.78
N GLN A 145 16.39 -22.66 -1.80
CA GLN A 145 15.98 -23.34 -3.03
C GLN A 145 14.67 -22.77 -3.60
N GLU A 146 13.80 -22.29 -2.71
CA GLU A 146 12.51 -21.70 -2.97
C GLU A 146 12.60 -20.26 -3.50
N MET A 147 13.77 -19.61 -3.41
CA MET A 147 13.98 -18.24 -3.86
C MET A 147 14.03 -18.21 -5.40
N SER A 148 13.19 -17.39 -6.03
CA SER A 148 13.24 -17.18 -7.49
C SER A 148 14.41 -16.28 -7.87
N ALA A 149 15.04 -16.53 -9.03
CA ALA A 149 16.08 -15.67 -9.58
C ALA A 149 15.53 -14.29 -9.98
N VAL A 150 14.28 -14.25 -10.45
CA VAL A 150 13.52 -13.02 -10.69
C VAL A 150 12.16 -13.18 -10.03
N TYR A 151 11.72 -12.14 -9.31
CA TYR A 151 10.39 -12.02 -8.72
C TYR A 151 9.85 -10.63 -9.01
N ILE A 152 8.72 -10.55 -9.71
CA ILE A 152 8.02 -9.30 -9.99
C ILE A 152 6.59 -9.47 -9.51
N GLU A 153 6.10 -8.53 -8.73
CA GLU A 153 4.72 -8.49 -8.28
C GLU A 153 4.12 -7.14 -8.62
N PHE A 154 3.06 -7.16 -9.41
CA PHE A 154 2.24 -6.01 -9.68
C PHE A 154 0.92 -6.19 -8.94
N THR A 155 0.55 -5.22 -8.11
CA THR A 155 -0.70 -5.23 -7.35
C THR A 155 -1.49 -3.98 -7.67
N GLU A 156 -2.66 -4.17 -8.26
CA GLU A 156 -3.64 -3.13 -8.52
C GLU A 156 -4.68 -3.11 -7.40
N TYR A 157 -5.03 -1.92 -6.93
CA TYR A 157 -6.08 -1.72 -5.93
C TYR A 157 -7.29 -1.08 -6.58
N TYR A 158 -8.48 -1.58 -6.25
CA TYR A 158 -9.73 -1.09 -6.83
C TYR A 158 -10.89 -1.20 -5.84
N TYR A 159 -11.92 -0.39 -6.06
CA TYR A 159 -13.19 -0.52 -5.36
C TYR A 159 -14.16 -1.34 -6.21
N PRO A 160 -14.74 -2.43 -5.66
CA PRO A 160 -15.59 -3.33 -6.43
C PRO A 160 -16.93 -2.69 -6.83
N ASP A 161 -17.33 -1.60 -6.18
CA ASP A 161 -18.49 -0.78 -6.52
C ASP A 161 -18.20 0.27 -7.62
N GLY A 162 -16.99 0.26 -8.21
CA GLY A 162 -16.63 1.12 -9.33
C GLY A 162 -16.51 2.60 -8.97
N LYS A 163 -16.39 2.94 -7.67
CA LYS A 163 -16.13 4.31 -7.25
C LYS A 163 -14.68 4.65 -7.49
N ASP A 164 -14.45 5.68 -8.29
CA ASP A 164 -13.14 6.29 -8.43
C ASP A 164 -12.73 7.01 -7.14
N PHE A 165 -11.43 7.06 -6.87
CA PHE A 165 -10.86 7.77 -5.72
C PHE A 165 -11.13 9.29 -5.86
N PRO A 166 -11.51 10.02 -4.79
CA PRO A 166 -11.52 11.48 -4.79
C PRO A 166 -10.11 12.08 -4.80
#